data_AF-A0A0B4GMC5-F1
#
_entry.id   AF-A0A0B4GMC5-F1
#
_cell.length_a   1.000
_cell.length_b   1.000
_cell.length_c   1.000
_cell.angle_alpha   90.00
_cell.angle_beta   90.00
_cell.angle_gamma   90.00
#
_symmetry.space_group_name_H-M   'P 1'
#
loop_
_entity.id
_entity.type
_entity.pdbx_description
1 polymer ?
#
loop_
_entity_poly.entity_id
_entity_poly.type
_entity_poly.pdbx_seq_one_letter_code
_entity_poly.pdbx_strand_id
1 'polypeptide(L)'
;MDVDDVYLVQHHHWVHDTSVFPDERQRIQLALLILLQAYTATRPRVLAYKKLSQRAISDHYFGNEDEDMESEEHADKWDPKEDDFKTITYGDVKLVLLKSAEGGRDILAMEVTLRFTKGWERRENPKTFIFYEVDDLLFDAILHLLALALLDQAFEANIQTVQDVYKIKVRPPRRSLEFDWRKGIRDKPIFRQAVSTNDGTVRTSDTEALRYHTYLYYLQRLGLVTGFLQILNPYCIRRGSGEGVEAVATQAQLQQVMCHINAATYQAYINQRIQCDTVAAFLGRPSNKALLKAAGHMSRYVDPRAPTNATHLDLENIKTDPTLVKLIELRDSLSQEVRRESGSIRDAEVRGTKLYQMYRTVENKVRSTRAYLRKMAKAATRQDFFNNISTIEINSQLKDETGSFLDLGPDAWDPQPSYNLKERRLLADLICADTGNLNDETKLKHRIYTTNAMILLGREREIRRVKFEVKAQTDEFPRSCDTDQCFICFWDECAPMSQRLKKFCSPYRARDHLISRHLKGLGELAVICPEPRCRDKKATFHELQAFQAHLARVHSYDNFNRYKGLGNM
;
A
#
# COMPACT_ATOMS: atom_id res chain seq x y z
N MET A 1 6.17 -19.82 5.36
CA MET A 1 5.84 -19.30 4.03
C MET A 1 6.02 -20.44 3.06
N ASP A 2 5.00 -20.74 2.28
CA ASP A 2 5.00 -21.70 1.19
C ASP A 2 4.16 -21.16 0.02
N VAL A 3 3.78 -22.02 -0.92
CA VAL A 3 2.93 -21.61 -2.06
C VAL A 3 1.53 -21.15 -1.62
N ASP A 4 0.95 -21.74 -0.56
CA ASP A 4 -0.38 -21.37 -0.08
C ASP A 4 -0.34 -20.00 0.61
N ASP A 5 0.74 -19.72 1.34
CA ASP A 5 1.01 -18.40 1.90
C ASP A 5 1.16 -17.33 0.82
N VAL A 6 1.88 -17.61 -0.28
CA VAL A 6 2.01 -16.68 -1.41
C VAL A 6 0.69 -16.52 -2.16
N TYR A 7 -0.09 -17.60 -2.30
CA TYR A 7 -1.46 -17.55 -2.83
C TYR A 7 -2.31 -16.55 -2.04
N LEU A 8 -2.38 -16.68 -0.72
CA LEU A 8 -3.20 -15.79 0.13
C LEU A 8 -2.79 -14.32 -0.03
N VAL A 9 -1.48 -14.05 -0.10
CA VAL A 9 -0.94 -12.70 -0.29
C VAL A 9 -1.33 -12.14 -1.66
N GLN A 10 -1.12 -12.89 -2.74
CA GLN A 10 -1.42 -12.46 -4.10
C GLN A 10 -2.93 -12.36 -4.36
N HIS A 11 -3.71 -13.32 -3.87
CA HIS A 11 -5.17 -13.31 -3.93
C HIS A 11 -5.71 -12.08 -3.22
N HIS A 12 -5.26 -11.81 -1.99
CA HIS A 12 -5.66 -10.60 -1.28
C HIS A 12 -5.24 -9.33 -2.04
N HIS A 13 -4.02 -9.27 -2.58
CA HIS A 13 -3.51 -8.12 -3.33
C HIS A 13 -4.38 -7.72 -4.52
N TRP A 14 -4.90 -8.72 -5.26
CA TRP A 14 -5.72 -8.50 -6.44
C TRP A 14 -7.21 -8.36 -6.11
N VAL A 15 -7.74 -9.18 -5.21
CA VAL A 15 -9.19 -9.32 -4.96
C VAL A 15 -9.66 -8.47 -3.77
N HIS A 16 -8.94 -8.45 -2.65
CA HIS A 16 -9.48 -7.92 -1.39
C HIS A 16 -8.81 -6.65 -0.87
N ASP A 17 -7.60 -6.33 -1.33
CA ASP A 17 -6.90 -5.13 -0.91
C ASP A 17 -7.81 -3.93 -1.21
N THR A 18 -7.93 -2.97 -0.30
CA THR A 18 -8.69 -1.73 -0.54
C THR A 18 -7.76 -0.52 -0.52
N SER A 19 -6.45 -0.78 -0.42
CA SER A 19 -5.44 0.25 -0.40
C SER A 19 -5.31 0.90 -1.77
N VAL A 20 -5.22 2.23 -1.73
CA VAL A 20 -4.91 3.07 -2.88
C VAL A 20 -3.40 3.09 -3.06
N PHE A 21 -2.93 2.72 -4.25
CA PHE A 21 -1.54 2.90 -4.63
C PHE A 21 -1.34 4.31 -5.21
N PRO A 22 -0.10 4.85 -5.21
CA PRO A 22 0.19 6.13 -5.84
C PRO A 22 -0.28 6.22 -7.30
N ASP A 23 -0.07 5.14 -8.04
CA ASP A 23 -0.66 4.79 -9.33
C ASP A 23 -0.84 3.26 -9.38
N GLU A 24 -1.66 2.76 -10.29
CA GLU A 24 -1.97 1.32 -10.33
C GLU A 24 -0.89 0.48 -11.03
N ARG A 25 0.10 1.08 -11.73
CA ARG A 25 1.31 0.36 -12.17
C ARG A 25 2.08 -0.18 -10.96
N GLN A 26 2.07 0.51 -9.82
CA GLN A 26 2.67 0.03 -8.58
C GLN A 26 2.05 -1.30 -8.08
N ARG A 27 0.75 -1.53 -8.34
CA ARG A 27 0.07 -2.78 -7.98
C ARG A 27 0.64 -3.95 -8.79
N ILE A 28 0.79 -3.75 -10.10
CA ILE A 28 1.33 -4.77 -11.03
C ILE A 28 2.76 -5.14 -10.65
N GLN A 29 3.60 -4.13 -10.41
CA GLN A 29 5.00 -4.36 -10.11
C GLN A 29 5.21 -5.05 -8.75
N LEU A 30 4.34 -4.79 -7.76
CA LEU A 30 4.37 -5.49 -6.46
C LEU A 30 4.11 -6.99 -6.61
N ALA A 31 3.11 -7.36 -7.42
CA ALA A 31 2.82 -8.77 -7.67
C ALA A 31 4.00 -9.47 -8.36
N LEU A 32 4.60 -8.86 -9.38
CA LEU A 32 5.81 -9.41 -10.02
C LEU A 32 6.99 -9.50 -9.06
N LEU A 33 7.19 -8.52 -8.18
CA LEU A 33 8.25 -8.53 -7.16
C LEU A 33 8.12 -9.72 -6.22
N ILE A 34 6.90 -10.01 -5.76
CA ILE A 34 6.62 -11.14 -4.87
C ILE A 34 6.96 -12.46 -5.58
N LEU A 35 6.54 -12.63 -6.84
CA LEU A 35 6.82 -13.83 -7.64
C LEU A 35 8.31 -14.01 -7.94
N LEU A 36 9.00 -12.96 -8.40
CA LEU A 36 10.45 -12.99 -8.62
C LEU A 36 11.19 -13.35 -7.33
N GLN A 37 10.77 -12.79 -6.19
CA GLN A 37 11.38 -13.13 -4.93
C GLN A 37 11.10 -14.59 -4.53
N ALA A 38 9.88 -15.08 -4.74
CA ALA A 38 9.49 -16.45 -4.44
C ALA A 38 10.26 -17.47 -5.30
N TYR A 39 10.46 -17.19 -6.59
CA TYR A 39 11.05 -18.16 -7.52
C TYR A 39 12.58 -18.12 -7.57
N THR A 40 13.21 -16.99 -7.20
CA THR A 40 14.68 -16.89 -7.14
C THR A 40 15.24 -17.06 -5.74
N ALA A 41 14.38 -17.08 -4.71
CA ALA A 41 14.73 -16.95 -3.31
C ALA A 41 15.64 -15.73 -3.02
N THR A 42 15.72 -14.72 -3.90
CA THR A 42 16.76 -13.69 -3.80
C THR A 42 16.58 -12.78 -2.58
N ARG A 43 17.65 -12.10 -2.20
CA ARG A 43 17.57 -11.04 -1.18
C ARG A 43 16.82 -9.84 -1.76
N PRO A 44 15.96 -9.18 -0.98
CA PRO A 44 15.12 -8.09 -1.50
C PRO A 44 15.94 -6.93 -2.09
N ARG A 45 17.17 -6.71 -1.62
CA ARG A 45 18.06 -5.67 -2.13
C ARG A 45 18.46 -5.83 -3.60
N VAL A 46 18.34 -7.03 -4.16
CA VAL A 46 18.59 -7.27 -5.58
C VAL A 46 17.46 -6.69 -6.43
N LEU A 47 16.22 -6.75 -5.93
CA LEU A 47 15.02 -6.33 -6.65
C LEU A 47 14.57 -4.89 -6.30
N ALA A 48 14.95 -4.40 -5.12
CA ALA A 48 14.63 -3.06 -4.64
C ALA A 48 15.87 -2.45 -3.95
N TYR A 49 16.32 -1.30 -4.43
CA TYR A 49 17.55 -0.66 -3.99
C TYR A 49 17.40 -0.02 -2.60
N LYS A 50 18.45 -0.08 -1.77
CA LYS A 50 18.49 0.63 -0.48
C LYS A 50 19.27 1.94 -0.64
N LYS A 51 18.56 3.08 -0.64
CA LYS A 51 19.20 4.40 -0.54
C LYS A 51 19.98 4.48 0.77
N LEU A 52 21.29 4.70 0.69
CA LEU A 52 22.14 4.96 1.84
C LEU A 52 21.85 6.38 2.35
N SER A 53 20.86 6.51 3.24
CA SER A 53 20.64 7.75 4.00
C SER A 53 20.22 7.39 5.42
N GLN A 54 20.64 8.19 6.41
CA GLN A 54 20.26 8.00 7.82
C GLN A 54 18.72 7.97 7.99
N ARG A 55 17.99 8.78 7.19
CA ARG A 55 16.51 8.83 7.14
C ARG A 55 15.85 7.55 6.62
N ALA A 56 16.43 6.85 5.65
CA ALA A 56 15.83 5.62 5.10
C ALA A 56 15.81 4.42 6.08
N ILE A 57 16.42 4.57 7.26
CA ILE A 57 16.38 3.61 8.37
C ILE A 57 15.17 3.86 9.28
N SER A 58 14.57 5.06 9.27
CA SER A 58 13.37 5.37 10.08
C SER A 58 12.05 5.11 9.35
N ASP A 59 12.06 5.04 8.02
CA ASP A 59 10.88 4.70 7.19
C ASP A 59 10.58 3.21 7.27
N HIS A 60 9.91 2.84 8.34
CA HIS A 60 9.39 1.50 8.57
C HIS A 60 7.87 1.57 8.66
N TYR A 61 7.20 0.43 8.46
CA TYR A 61 5.75 0.23 8.66
C TYR A 61 5.26 0.54 10.09
N PHE A 62 6.14 1.10 10.91
CA PHE A 62 5.96 1.59 12.25
C PHE A 62 6.84 2.82 12.58
N GLY A 63 7.25 3.60 11.57
CA GLY A 63 8.10 4.78 11.70
C GLY A 63 7.55 5.96 10.91
N ASN A 64 7.30 7.04 11.64
CA ASN A 64 6.97 8.42 11.26
C ASN A 64 6.18 8.64 9.96
N GLU A 65 4.85 8.59 10.05
CA GLU A 65 4.04 9.58 9.35
C GLU A 65 4.36 10.93 10.03
N ASP A 66 5.00 11.84 9.30
CA ASP A 66 5.39 13.22 9.65
C ASP A 66 6.87 13.43 10.05
N GLU A 67 7.72 13.67 9.04
CA GLU A 67 8.69 14.77 9.14
C GLU A 67 8.52 15.69 7.94
N ASP A 68 8.05 16.90 8.21
CA ASP A 68 8.17 18.05 7.33
C ASP A 68 9.64 18.24 6.95
N MET A 69 9.90 18.20 5.64
CA MET A 69 10.89 18.99 4.90
C MET A 69 11.90 19.74 5.80
N GLU A 70 12.92 19.02 6.29
CA GLU A 70 14.11 19.63 6.87
C GLU A 70 15.24 19.45 5.86
N SER A 71 15.67 20.60 5.31
CA SER A 71 16.75 20.88 4.34
C SER A 71 17.64 19.71 3.87
N GLU A 72 17.63 19.52 2.55
CA GLU A 72 18.46 18.61 1.76
C GLU A 72 19.96 19.01 1.70
N GLU A 73 20.61 19.36 2.81
CA GLU A 73 21.97 19.92 2.66
C GLU A 73 23.11 18.90 2.59
N HIS A 74 22.96 17.63 2.97
CA HIS A 74 24.08 16.67 2.86
C HIS A 74 23.68 15.23 2.48
N ALA A 75 22.88 15.08 1.43
CA ALA A 75 22.91 13.86 0.63
C ALA A 75 23.29 14.27 -0.78
N ASP A 76 24.41 13.75 -1.30
CA ASP A 76 24.84 14.02 -2.67
C ASP A 76 23.64 13.85 -3.61
N LYS A 77 23.40 14.87 -4.43
CA LYS A 77 22.31 14.89 -5.39
C LYS A 77 22.56 13.73 -6.36
N TRP A 78 21.75 12.68 -6.25
CA TRP A 78 21.82 11.52 -7.13
C TRP A 78 21.80 12.00 -8.59
N ASP A 79 22.89 11.72 -9.31
CA ASP A 79 22.97 11.99 -10.74
C ASP A 79 22.56 10.71 -11.48
N PRO A 80 21.43 10.71 -12.22
CA PRO A 80 21.02 9.60 -13.06
C PRO A 80 22.08 9.13 -14.08
N LYS A 81 23.10 9.96 -14.36
CA LYS A 81 24.19 9.67 -15.29
C LYS A 81 25.42 9.03 -14.64
N GLU A 82 25.62 9.21 -13.33
CA GLU A 82 26.83 8.75 -12.62
C GLU A 82 26.55 7.63 -11.59
N ASP A 83 25.34 7.58 -11.02
CA ASP A 83 24.98 6.63 -9.96
C ASP A 83 24.03 5.52 -10.46
N ASP A 84 24.58 4.37 -10.87
CA ASP A 84 23.80 3.19 -11.26
C ASP A 84 23.11 2.54 -10.05
N PHE A 85 21.78 2.38 -10.12
CA PHE A 85 21.06 1.61 -9.12
C PHE A 85 21.45 0.13 -9.28
N LYS A 86 22.21 -0.40 -8.32
CA LYS A 86 22.57 -1.83 -8.21
C LYS A 86 21.32 -2.71 -7.98
N THR A 87 20.43 -2.79 -8.97
CA THR A 87 19.14 -3.50 -8.97
C THR A 87 18.84 -4.12 -10.32
N ILE A 88 17.72 -4.83 -10.45
CA ILE A 88 17.31 -5.49 -11.69
C ILE A 88 16.75 -4.50 -12.72
N THR A 89 17.29 -4.58 -13.93
CA THR A 89 16.90 -3.76 -15.09
C THR A 89 16.24 -4.61 -16.18
N TYR A 90 15.68 -3.98 -17.21
CA TYR A 90 15.18 -4.73 -18.37
C TYR A 90 16.30 -5.54 -19.05
N GLY A 91 17.53 -5.01 -19.10
CA GLY A 91 18.69 -5.70 -19.66
C GLY A 91 19.09 -6.98 -18.92
N ASP A 92 18.65 -7.12 -17.66
CA ASP A 92 18.85 -8.33 -16.85
C ASP A 92 17.83 -9.43 -17.15
N VAL A 93 16.78 -9.14 -17.92
CA VAL A 93 15.71 -10.07 -18.25
C VAL A 93 15.70 -10.30 -19.75
N LYS A 94 15.80 -11.54 -20.21
CA LYS A 94 15.54 -11.88 -21.61
C LYS A 94 14.19 -12.54 -21.72
N LEU A 95 13.28 -11.96 -22.51
CA LEU A 95 12.03 -12.62 -22.87
C LEU A 95 12.27 -13.44 -24.14
N VAL A 96 11.91 -14.72 -24.11
CA VAL A 96 12.19 -15.67 -25.19
C VAL A 96 10.93 -16.46 -25.52
N LEU A 97 10.60 -16.59 -26.80
CA LEU A 97 9.61 -17.52 -27.30
C LEU A 97 10.31 -18.83 -27.67
N LEU A 98 9.94 -19.92 -27.02
CA LEU A 98 10.50 -21.25 -27.25
C LEU A 98 9.55 -22.07 -28.11
N LYS A 99 10.10 -22.75 -29.13
CA LYS A 99 9.33 -23.66 -29.97
C LYS A 99 8.85 -24.84 -29.13
N SER A 100 7.55 -25.15 -29.18
CA SER A 100 7.04 -26.33 -28.45
C SER A 100 7.71 -27.61 -28.94
N ALA A 101 8.23 -28.39 -27.99
CA ALA A 101 8.87 -29.68 -28.27
C ALA A 101 7.83 -30.79 -28.55
N GLU A 102 6.63 -30.68 -27.98
CA GLU A 102 5.58 -31.71 -28.01
C GLU A 102 4.51 -31.44 -29.09
N GLY A 103 4.71 -30.41 -29.91
CA GLY A 103 3.66 -29.84 -30.76
C GLY A 103 2.77 -28.86 -29.96
N GLY A 104 1.99 -28.04 -30.66
CA GLY A 104 1.16 -27.00 -30.02
C GLY A 104 1.73 -25.59 -30.12
N ARG A 105 1.28 -24.69 -29.23
CA ARG A 105 1.69 -23.27 -29.24
C ARG A 105 3.11 -23.11 -28.72
N ASP A 106 3.85 -22.17 -29.30
CA ASP A 106 5.14 -21.77 -28.74
C ASP A 106 4.92 -21.15 -27.35
N ILE A 107 5.87 -21.36 -26.44
CA ILE A 107 5.75 -21.00 -25.02
C ILE A 107 6.67 -19.82 -24.73
N LEU A 108 6.15 -18.82 -24.02
CA LEU A 108 6.99 -17.74 -23.51
C LEU A 108 7.76 -18.20 -22.27
N ALA A 109 9.03 -17.87 -22.24
CA ALA A 109 9.91 -18.02 -21.09
C ALA A 109 10.65 -16.70 -20.87
N MET A 110 11.13 -16.48 -19.65
CA MET A 110 12.10 -15.41 -19.39
C MET A 110 13.30 -15.93 -18.62
N GLU A 111 14.47 -15.44 -19.03
CA GLU A 111 15.72 -15.65 -18.32
C GLU A 111 16.01 -14.42 -17.47
N VAL A 112 15.99 -14.58 -16.15
CA VAL A 112 16.20 -13.49 -15.19
C VAL A 112 17.59 -13.62 -14.59
N THR A 113 18.49 -12.71 -14.91
CA THR A 113 19.88 -12.72 -14.46
C THR A 113 20.10 -11.77 -13.29
N LEU A 114 20.45 -12.31 -12.13
CA LEU A 114 20.70 -11.54 -10.92
C LEU A 114 22.20 -11.21 -10.80
N ARG A 115 22.59 -9.99 -11.18
CA ARG A 115 24.00 -9.51 -11.09
C ARG A 115 24.42 -9.13 -9.68
N PHE A 116 23.61 -8.31 -8.99
CA PHE A 116 23.99 -7.65 -7.74
C PHE A 116 23.69 -8.48 -6.47
N THR A 117 23.96 -9.78 -6.51
CA THR A 117 23.73 -10.70 -5.37
C THR A 117 24.78 -10.51 -4.28
N LYS A 118 24.50 -10.93 -3.03
CA LYS A 118 25.43 -10.72 -1.90
C LYS A 118 26.84 -11.26 -2.23
N GLY A 119 27.84 -10.39 -2.12
CA GLY A 119 29.24 -10.72 -2.40
C GLY A 119 29.71 -10.42 -3.82
N TRP A 120 28.82 -9.89 -4.68
CA TRP A 120 29.16 -9.54 -6.07
C TRP A 120 30.37 -8.61 -6.19
N GLU A 121 30.54 -7.63 -5.28
CA GLU A 121 31.68 -6.70 -5.26
C GLU A 121 33.04 -7.40 -5.09
N ARG A 122 33.06 -8.59 -4.47
CA ARG A 122 34.28 -9.37 -4.28
C ARG A 122 34.53 -10.32 -5.43
N ARG A 123 33.45 -10.92 -5.95
CA ARG A 123 33.48 -11.88 -7.06
C ARG A 123 32.14 -11.87 -7.77
N GLU A 124 32.16 -11.45 -9.02
CA GLU A 124 31.01 -11.55 -9.89
C GLU A 124 30.62 -13.01 -10.09
N ASN A 125 29.35 -13.31 -9.82
CA ASN A 125 28.79 -14.65 -9.98
C ASN A 125 27.29 -14.55 -10.26
N PRO A 126 26.90 -13.94 -11.40
CA PRO A 126 25.50 -13.75 -11.74
C PRO A 126 24.77 -15.09 -11.81
N LYS A 127 23.50 -15.09 -11.39
CA LYS A 127 22.64 -16.28 -11.41
C LYS A 127 21.46 -16.03 -12.33
N THR A 128 21.32 -16.87 -13.33
CA THR A 128 20.20 -16.83 -14.28
C THR A 128 19.17 -17.88 -13.89
N PHE A 129 17.93 -17.43 -13.73
CA PHE A 129 16.77 -18.26 -13.42
C PHE A 129 15.84 -18.26 -14.62
N ILE A 130 15.30 -19.43 -14.96
CA ILE A 130 14.37 -19.58 -16.08
C ILE A 130 12.96 -19.66 -15.53
N PHE A 131 12.10 -18.79 -16.03
CA PHE A 131 10.68 -18.72 -15.73
C PHE A 131 9.92 -19.08 -16.99
N TYR A 132 8.72 -19.62 -16.83
CA TYR A 132 7.85 -20.03 -17.92
C TYR A 132 6.39 -19.71 -17.57
N GLU A 133 5.53 -19.72 -18.58
CA GLU A 133 4.10 -19.51 -18.40
C GLU A 133 3.47 -20.61 -17.53
N VAL A 134 2.62 -20.22 -16.59
CA VAL A 134 1.84 -21.13 -15.73
C VAL A 134 0.36 -20.83 -15.87
N ASP A 135 -0.49 -21.86 -15.88
CA ASP A 135 -1.93 -21.69 -16.10
C ASP A 135 -2.61 -20.94 -14.96
N ASP A 136 -2.09 -21.05 -13.73
CA ASP A 136 -2.49 -20.23 -12.60
C ASP A 136 -1.96 -18.80 -12.76
N LEU A 137 -2.76 -17.90 -13.36
CA LEU A 137 -2.33 -16.55 -13.73
C LEU A 137 -1.88 -15.68 -12.54
N LEU A 138 -2.35 -15.99 -11.32
CA LEU A 138 -1.88 -15.39 -10.07
C LEU A 138 -0.37 -15.58 -9.84
N PHE A 139 0.16 -16.70 -10.33
CA PHE A 139 1.55 -17.14 -10.23
C PHE A 139 2.36 -16.89 -11.50
N ASP A 140 1.74 -16.36 -12.56
CA ASP A 140 2.41 -16.17 -13.83
C ASP A 140 3.24 -14.88 -13.88
N ALA A 141 4.55 -15.01 -13.64
CA ALA A 141 5.48 -13.88 -13.69
C ALA A 141 5.66 -13.31 -15.12
N ILE A 142 5.48 -14.13 -16.17
CA ILE A 142 5.57 -13.66 -17.57
C ILE A 142 4.44 -12.67 -17.86
N LEU A 143 3.22 -12.99 -17.42
CA LEU A 143 2.05 -12.14 -17.59
C LEU A 143 2.28 -10.74 -17.00
N HIS A 144 2.80 -10.67 -15.77
CA HIS A 144 3.06 -9.41 -15.10
C HIS A 144 4.21 -8.63 -15.75
N LEU A 145 5.29 -9.31 -16.17
CA LEU A 145 6.39 -8.68 -16.91
C LEU A 145 5.91 -8.10 -18.24
N LEU A 146 5.11 -8.86 -19.00
CA LEU A 146 4.54 -8.42 -20.28
C LEU A 146 3.71 -7.15 -20.11
N ALA A 147 2.86 -7.09 -19.06
CA ALA A 147 2.08 -5.90 -18.78
C ALA A 147 2.97 -4.67 -18.51
N LEU A 148 4.02 -4.81 -17.70
CA LEU A 148 4.98 -3.74 -17.45
C LEU A 148 5.75 -3.34 -18.70
N ALA A 149 6.23 -4.31 -19.49
CA ALA A 149 6.97 -4.07 -20.72
C ALA A 149 6.14 -3.31 -21.77
N LEU A 150 4.84 -3.62 -21.87
CA LEU A 150 3.91 -2.90 -22.76
C LEU A 150 3.56 -1.51 -22.23
N LEU A 151 3.36 -1.35 -20.92
CA LEU A 151 3.17 -0.04 -20.29
C LEU A 151 4.39 0.87 -20.51
N ASP A 152 5.58 0.29 -20.48
CA ASP A 152 6.85 1.01 -20.63
C ASP A 152 7.31 1.13 -22.09
N GLN A 153 6.54 0.59 -23.05
CA GLN A 153 6.89 0.51 -24.48
C GLN A 153 8.29 -0.05 -24.73
N ALA A 154 8.62 -1.15 -24.05
CA ALA A 154 9.99 -1.65 -23.92
C ALA A 154 10.53 -2.37 -25.15
N PHE A 155 9.66 -2.93 -25.99
CA PHE A 155 10.05 -3.76 -27.14
C PHE A 155 10.70 -2.94 -28.26
N GLU A 156 11.82 -3.44 -28.79
CA GLU A 156 12.45 -2.91 -30.00
C GLU A 156 11.61 -3.26 -31.24
N ALA A 157 11.06 -4.47 -31.28
CA ALA A 157 10.08 -4.86 -32.29
C ALA A 157 8.80 -3.99 -32.17
N ASN A 158 8.06 -3.86 -33.27
CA ASN A 158 6.80 -3.08 -33.31
C ASN A 158 5.62 -3.84 -32.65
N ILE A 159 5.80 -4.22 -31.38
CA ILE A 159 4.81 -4.85 -30.52
C ILE A 159 4.11 -3.74 -29.76
N GLN A 160 2.81 -3.59 -29.98
CA GLN A 160 1.99 -2.55 -29.34
C GLN A 160 0.93 -3.14 -28.41
N THR A 161 0.57 -4.40 -28.63
CA THR A 161 -0.48 -5.09 -27.90
C THR A 161 -0.02 -6.46 -27.40
N VAL A 162 -0.77 -7.01 -26.44
CA VAL A 162 -0.56 -8.38 -25.96
C VAL A 162 -0.75 -9.39 -27.09
N GLN A 163 -1.72 -9.14 -27.96
CA GLN A 163 -2.04 -9.98 -29.13
C GLN A 163 -0.87 -10.05 -30.10
N ASP A 164 -0.12 -8.96 -30.29
CA ASP A 164 1.07 -8.97 -31.15
C ASP A 164 2.12 -9.97 -30.65
N VAL A 165 2.32 -10.04 -29.33
CA VAL A 165 3.26 -11.00 -28.69
C VAL A 165 2.83 -12.44 -28.99
N TYR A 166 1.56 -12.77 -28.72
CA TYR A 166 1.04 -14.13 -28.85
C TYR A 166 0.76 -14.57 -30.30
N LYS A 167 0.78 -13.63 -31.26
CA LYS A 167 0.69 -13.94 -32.70
C LYS A 167 2.02 -14.45 -33.28
N ILE A 168 3.14 -14.14 -32.63
CA ILE A 168 4.48 -14.51 -33.11
C ILE A 168 4.68 -16.02 -32.99
N LYS A 169 5.36 -16.60 -33.98
CA LYS A 169 5.68 -18.04 -34.04
C LYS A 169 7.14 -18.26 -34.43
N VAL A 170 7.78 -19.24 -33.79
CA VAL A 170 9.14 -19.69 -34.09
C VAL A 170 9.14 -20.54 -35.36
N ARG A 171 9.66 -19.96 -36.44
CA ARG A 171 9.77 -20.63 -37.75
C ARG A 171 11.06 -21.47 -37.84
N PRO A 172 11.01 -22.65 -38.49
CA PRO A 172 12.22 -23.40 -38.83
C PRO A 172 13.22 -22.55 -39.64
N PRO A 173 14.54 -22.76 -39.50
CA PRO A 173 15.21 -23.76 -38.67
C PRO A 173 15.42 -23.33 -37.21
N ARG A 174 14.90 -22.15 -36.79
CA ARG A 174 15.07 -21.65 -35.43
C ARG A 174 14.28 -22.49 -34.41
N ARG A 175 14.79 -22.54 -33.18
CA ARG A 175 14.17 -23.19 -32.02
C ARG A 175 13.66 -22.20 -30.97
N SER A 176 14.06 -20.94 -31.08
CA SER A 176 13.60 -19.85 -30.24
C SER A 176 13.63 -18.51 -30.98
N LEU A 177 12.94 -17.52 -30.42
CA LEU A 177 13.04 -16.11 -30.78
C LEU A 177 13.20 -15.28 -29.51
N GLU A 178 14.18 -14.38 -29.49
CA GLU A 178 14.37 -13.43 -28.39
C GLU A 178 13.62 -12.13 -28.69
N PHE A 179 12.97 -11.56 -27.68
CA PHE A 179 12.37 -10.24 -27.75
C PHE A 179 13.39 -9.21 -27.26
N ASP A 180 13.97 -8.46 -28.19
CA ASP A 180 14.92 -7.40 -27.87
C ASP A 180 14.22 -6.19 -27.23
N TRP A 181 14.87 -5.64 -26.20
CA TRP A 181 14.49 -4.35 -25.61
C TRP A 181 15.11 -3.17 -26.35
N ARG A 182 14.39 -2.04 -26.38
CA ARG A 182 14.89 -0.77 -26.89
C ARG A 182 16.16 -0.35 -26.17
N LYS A 183 17.12 0.23 -26.91
CA LYS A 183 18.40 0.68 -26.33
C LYS A 183 18.21 1.56 -25.09
N GLY A 184 17.26 2.49 -25.11
CA GLY A 184 17.00 3.42 -24.01
C GLY A 184 16.25 2.85 -22.80
N ILE A 185 15.73 1.61 -22.85
CA ILE A 185 15.06 0.98 -21.70
C ILE A 185 15.90 -0.12 -21.03
N ARG A 186 16.93 -0.65 -21.71
CA ARG A 186 17.77 -1.74 -21.21
C ARG A 186 18.31 -1.46 -19.81
N ASP A 187 18.83 -0.26 -19.57
CA ASP A 187 19.42 0.10 -18.28
C ASP A 187 18.39 0.64 -17.27
N LYS A 188 17.10 0.70 -17.63
CA LYS A 188 16.06 1.17 -16.71
C LYS A 188 15.66 0.06 -15.72
N PRO A 189 15.53 0.38 -14.42
CA PRO A 189 14.96 -0.54 -13.46
C PRO A 189 13.56 -0.98 -13.86
N ILE A 190 13.24 -2.28 -13.72
CA ILE A 190 11.87 -2.78 -13.95
C ILE A 190 10.93 -2.22 -12.87
N PHE A 191 11.39 -2.27 -11.63
CA PHE A 191 10.69 -1.78 -10.45
C PHE A 191 11.09 -0.34 -10.17
N ARG A 192 10.12 0.58 -10.24
CA ARG A 192 10.39 2.02 -10.14
C ARG A 192 9.56 2.68 -9.06
N GLN A 193 10.16 3.68 -8.42
CA GLN A 193 9.57 4.43 -7.32
C GLN A 193 8.47 5.37 -7.82
N ALA A 194 7.35 5.47 -7.10
CA ALA A 194 6.38 6.52 -7.35
C ALA A 194 6.91 7.87 -6.82
N VAL A 195 6.86 8.91 -7.66
CA VAL A 195 7.37 10.26 -7.40
C VAL A 195 6.31 11.31 -7.68
N SER A 196 6.32 12.39 -6.88
CA SER A 196 5.48 13.56 -7.13
C SER A 196 6.02 14.35 -8.31
N THR A 197 5.13 14.71 -9.23
CA THR A 197 5.42 15.59 -10.37
C THR A 197 5.23 17.06 -9.98
N ASN A 198 5.79 17.96 -10.77
CA ASN A 198 5.62 19.41 -10.60
C ASN A 198 4.15 19.84 -10.62
N ASP A 199 3.29 19.08 -11.30
CA ASP A 199 1.85 19.32 -11.40
C ASP A 199 1.06 18.79 -10.18
N GLY A 200 1.76 18.32 -9.13
CA GLY A 200 1.16 17.77 -7.91
C GLY A 200 0.56 16.36 -8.08
N THR A 201 0.69 15.75 -9.26
CA THR A 201 0.28 14.36 -9.50
C THR A 201 1.39 13.39 -9.09
N VAL A 202 1.04 12.19 -8.62
CA VAL A 202 2.04 11.15 -8.30
C VAL A 202 2.02 10.13 -9.43
N ARG A 203 3.20 9.81 -9.97
CA ARG A 203 3.37 8.78 -11.01
C ARG A 203 4.65 7.99 -10.77
N THR A 204 4.71 6.78 -11.31
CA THR A 204 5.93 5.99 -11.34
C THR A 204 7.03 6.77 -12.08
N SER A 205 8.20 6.84 -11.46
CA SER A 205 9.38 7.51 -12.01
C SER A 205 9.84 6.84 -13.30
N ASP A 206 10.39 7.65 -14.22
CA ASP A 206 10.92 7.16 -15.47
C ASP A 206 12.22 6.38 -15.28
N THR A 207 12.99 6.66 -14.23
CA THR A 207 14.34 6.12 -13.99
C THR A 207 14.62 5.70 -12.55
N GLU A 208 13.93 6.25 -11.54
CA GLU A 208 14.25 5.97 -10.12
C GLU A 208 13.83 4.56 -9.73
N ALA A 209 14.81 3.73 -9.31
CA ALA A 209 14.57 2.38 -8.84
C ALA A 209 13.66 2.35 -7.60
N LEU A 210 12.85 1.29 -7.47
CA LEU A 210 12.02 1.08 -6.29
C LEU A 210 12.88 0.94 -5.03
N ARG A 211 12.52 1.70 -4.00
CA ARG A 211 13.23 1.69 -2.72
C ARG A 211 12.87 0.45 -1.91
N TYR A 212 13.86 -0.13 -1.22
CA TYR A 212 13.66 -1.28 -0.34
C TYR A 212 12.57 -1.04 0.73
N HIS A 213 12.53 0.15 1.32
CA HIS A 213 11.53 0.48 2.33
C HIS A 213 10.13 0.60 1.74
N THR A 214 9.98 1.06 0.49
CA THR A 214 8.69 1.07 -0.21
C THR A 214 8.19 -0.35 -0.43
N TYR A 215 9.06 -1.25 -0.90
CA TYR A 215 8.71 -2.67 -1.05
C TYR A 215 8.35 -3.32 0.30
N LEU A 216 9.17 -3.09 1.32
CA LEU A 216 8.93 -3.60 2.67
C LEU A 216 7.58 -3.08 3.22
N TYR A 217 7.28 -1.80 3.04
CA TYR A 217 6.02 -1.19 3.46
C TYR A 217 4.83 -1.86 2.77
N TYR A 218 4.86 -2.01 1.43
CA TYR A 218 3.79 -2.66 0.69
C TYR A 218 3.57 -4.10 1.16
N LEU A 219 4.64 -4.85 1.37
CA LEU A 219 4.54 -6.24 1.79
C LEU A 219 4.04 -6.39 3.24
N GLN A 220 4.51 -5.54 4.16
CA GLN A 220 4.04 -5.51 5.55
C GLN A 220 2.57 -5.08 5.64
N ARG A 221 2.18 -4.10 4.81
CA ARG A 221 0.78 -3.69 4.65
C ARG A 221 -0.09 -4.84 4.23
N LEU A 222 0.31 -5.48 3.14
CA LEU A 222 -0.42 -6.59 2.55
C LEU A 222 -0.56 -7.73 3.56
N GLY A 223 0.52 -8.14 4.23
CA GLY A 223 0.45 -9.17 5.27
C GLY A 223 -0.50 -8.82 6.43
N LEU A 224 -0.52 -7.55 6.86
CA LEU A 224 -1.44 -7.11 7.92
C LEU A 224 -2.91 -7.25 7.48
N VAL A 225 -3.25 -6.74 6.29
CA VAL A 225 -4.63 -6.73 5.78
C VAL A 225 -5.11 -8.11 5.32
N THR A 226 -4.20 -8.99 4.88
CA THR A 226 -4.52 -10.39 4.60
C THR A 226 -4.88 -11.16 5.87
N GLY A 227 -4.47 -10.68 7.06
CA GLY A 227 -4.80 -11.34 8.32
C GLY A 227 -3.67 -12.17 8.92
N PHE A 228 -2.42 -12.03 8.46
CA PHE A 228 -1.32 -12.79 9.06
C PHE A 228 -1.05 -12.38 10.51
N LEU A 229 -0.90 -13.36 11.39
CA LEU A 229 -0.45 -13.14 12.77
C LEU A 229 0.92 -12.45 12.82
N GLN A 230 1.87 -12.94 12.02
CA GLN A 230 3.24 -12.40 11.96
C GLN A 230 3.37 -11.32 10.88
N ILE A 231 4.23 -10.34 11.13
CA ILE A 231 4.55 -9.30 10.16
C ILE A 231 5.23 -9.93 8.94
N LEU A 232 4.55 -9.87 7.80
CA LEU A 232 5.08 -10.34 6.54
C LEU A 232 6.26 -9.48 6.10
N ASN A 233 7.38 -10.11 5.77
CA ASN A 233 8.56 -9.41 5.26
C ASN A 233 9.23 -10.25 4.16
N PRO A 234 10.16 -9.66 3.38
CA PRO A 234 10.77 -10.36 2.26
C PRO A 234 11.53 -11.64 2.67
N TYR A 235 12.04 -11.72 3.90
CA TYR A 235 12.74 -12.92 4.38
C TYR A 235 11.79 -14.07 4.74
N CYS A 236 10.49 -13.81 4.92
CA CYS A 236 9.49 -14.89 5.00
C CYS A 236 9.41 -15.62 3.66
N ILE A 237 9.24 -14.87 2.56
CA ILE A 237 9.19 -15.43 1.19
C ILE A 237 10.47 -16.21 0.90
N ARG A 238 11.64 -15.58 1.07
CA ARG A 238 12.93 -16.21 0.78
C ARG A 238 13.18 -17.51 1.58
N ARG A 239 12.76 -17.56 2.84
CA ARG A 239 12.88 -18.80 3.65
C ARG A 239 11.97 -19.89 3.10
N GLY A 240 10.73 -19.55 2.77
CA GLY A 240 9.79 -20.46 2.12
C GLY A 240 10.29 -21.02 0.79
N SER A 241 10.88 -20.16 -0.05
CA SER A 241 11.52 -20.58 -1.29
C SER A 241 12.66 -21.56 -1.04
N GLY A 242 13.51 -21.29 -0.04
CA GLY A 242 14.59 -22.19 0.36
C GLY A 242 14.09 -23.55 0.81
N GLU A 243 13.04 -23.58 1.63
CA GLU A 243 12.37 -24.81 2.12
C GLU A 243 11.79 -25.62 0.96
N GLY A 244 11.14 -24.96 -0.01
CA GLY A 244 10.63 -25.61 -1.22
C GLY A 244 11.73 -26.20 -2.11
N VAL A 245 12.86 -25.50 -2.26
CA VAL A 245 14.01 -25.97 -3.06
C VAL A 245 14.74 -27.12 -2.34
N GLU A 246 14.90 -27.05 -1.03
CA GLU A 246 15.53 -28.11 -0.22
C GLU A 246 14.82 -29.46 -0.39
N ALA A 247 13.49 -29.46 -0.54
CA ALA A 247 12.69 -30.67 -0.68
C ALA A 247 12.93 -31.42 -2.01
N VAL A 248 13.46 -30.76 -3.05
CA VAL A 248 13.54 -31.31 -4.42
C VAL A 248 14.92 -31.23 -5.05
N ALA A 249 15.78 -30.33 -4.59
CA ALA A 249 17.07 -30.04 -5.21
C ALA A 249 18.24 -30.63 -4.42
N THR A 250 19.37 -30.81 -5.12
CA THR A 250 20.63 -31.16 -4.44
C THR A 250 21.09 -30.02 -3.53
N GLN A 251 21.91 -30.35 -2.51
CA GLN A 251 22.49 -29.35 -1.61
C GLN A 251 23.27 -28.25 -2.35
N ALA A 252 23.97 -28.60 -3.44
CA ALA A 252 24.71 -27.64 -4.27
C ALA A 252 23.76 -26.67 -5.01
N GLN A 253 22.64 -27.16 -5.54
CA GLN A 253 21.62 -26.31 -6.16
C GLN A 253 20.94 -25.41 -5.12
N LEU A 254 20.62 -25.93 -3.93
CA LEU A 254 20.07 -25.11 -2.84
C LEU A 254 21.03 -23.98 -2.45
N GLN A 255 22.33 -24.27 -2.33
CA GLN A 255 23.36 -23.25 -2.07
C GLN A 255 23.44 -22.21 -3.18
N GLN A 256 23.34 -22.64 -4.45
CA GLN A 256 23.32 -21.75 -5.61
C GLN A 256 22.11 -20.80 -5.58
N VAL A 257 20.90 -21.34 -5.37
CA VAL A 257 19.66 -20.56 -5.28
C VAL A 257 19.72 -19.59 -4.10
N MET A 258 20.10 -20.07 -2.92
CA MET A 258 20.20 -19.24 -1.73
C MET A 258 21.41 -18.30 -1.76
N CYS A 259 22.32 -18.40 -2.74
CA CYS A 259 23.56 -17.65 -2.77
C CYS A 259 24.33 -17.77 -1.43
N HIS A 260 24.47 -19.00 -0.94
CA HIS A 260 25.19 -19.36 0.28
C HIS A 260 26.48 -20.09 -0.10
N ILE A 261 27.60 -19.74 0.55
CA ILE A 261 28.89 -20.40 0.33
C ILE A 261 28.91 -21.76 1.06
N ASN A 262 28.38 -21.80 2.28
CA ASN A 262 28.42 -22.98 3.13
C ASN A 262 27.00 -23.51 3.39
N ALA A 263 26.84 -24.84 3.41
CA ALA A 263 25.56 -25.49 3.69
C ALA A 263 25.06 -25.17 5.10
N ALA A 264 25.97 -25.10 6.07
CA ALA A 264 25.67 -24.69 7.45
C ALA A 264 25.00 -23.31 7.53
N THR A 265 25.24 -22.42 6.57
CA THR A 265 24.55 -21.12 6.55
C THR A 265 23.05 -21.28 6.36
N TYR A 266 22.61 -22.26 5.56
CA TYR A 266 21.18 -22.52 5.37
C TYR A 266 20.55 -23.21 6.59
N GLN A 267 21.30 -24.01 7.36
CA GLN A 267 20.79 -24.66 8.58
C GLN A 267 20.23 -23.67 9.60
N ALA A 268 20.79 -22.45 9.68
CA ALA A 268 20.26 -21.37 10.52
C ALA A 268 18.90 -20.80 10.05
N TYR A 269 18.44 -21.17 8.85
CA TYR A 269 17.16 -20.75 8.27
C TYR A 269 16.11 -21.87 8.27
N ILE A 270 16.49 -23.10 8.65
CA ILE A 270 15.57 -24.24 8.71
C ILE A 270 14.42 -23.90 9.66
N ASN A 271 13.21 -24.25 9.23
CA ASN A 271 12.00 -24.02 10.00
C ASN A 271 12.05 -24.81 11.30
N GLN A 272 11.69 -24.16 12.42
CA GLN A 272 11.60 -24.83 13.72
C GLN A 272 10.47 -25.88 13.74
N ARG A 273 9.45 -25.71 12.88
CA ARG A 273 8.46 -26.74 12.62
C ARG A 273 9.04 -27.75 11.65
N ILE A 274 9.27 -28.96 12.15
CA ILE A 274 9.80 -30.07 11.37
C ILE A 274 8.76 -30.48 10.32
N GLN A 275 9.15 -30.44 9.04
CA GLN A 275 8.30 -30.82 7.91
C GLN A 275 8.35 -32.32 7.58
N CYS A 276 9.02 -33.10 8.42
CA CYS A 276 9.03 -34.56 8.34
C CYS A 276 7.87 -35.12 9.17
N ASP A 277 7.05 -35.96 8.55
CA ASP A 277 5.97 -36.69 9.22
C ASP A 277 6.54 -37.82 10.07
N THR A 278 7.03 -37.45 11.25
CA THR A 278 7.63 -38.40 12.20
C THR A 278 6.62 -39.44 12.68
N VAL A 279 5.33 -39.10 12.71
CA VAL A 279 4.25 -40.03 13.07
C VAL A 279 4.11 -41.09 11.98
N ALA A 280 3.93 -40.70 10.73
CA ALA A 280 3.83 -41.66 9.63
C ALA A 280 5.10 -42.47 9.44
N ALA A 281 6.28 -41.83 9.58
CA ALA A 281 7.57 -42.49 9.49
C ALA A 281 7.74 -43.58 10.58
N PHE A 282 7.38 -43.27 11.83
CA PHE A 282 7.45 -44.24 12.92
C PHE A 282 6.43 -45.38 12.76
N LEU A 283 5.21 -45.06 12.31
CA LEU A 283 4.14 -46.04 12.12
C LEU A 283 4.26 -46.86 10.83
N GLY A 284 5.25 -46.58 9.97
CA GLY A 284 5.39 -47.24 8.67
C GLY A 284 4.24 -46.95 7.71
N ARG A 285 3.65 -45.75 7.78
CA ARG A 285 2.48 -45.34 6.97
C ARG A 285 2.86 -44.26 5.95
N PRO A 286 2.06 -44.08 4.88
CA PRO A 286 2.21 -42.94 3.98
C PRO A 286 2.05 -41.62 4.76
N SER A 287 2.94 -40.66 4.48
CA SER A 287 2.89 -39.33 5.10
C SER A 287 1.66 -38.53 4.67
N ASN A 288 1.02 -37.87 5.64
CA ASN A 288 -0.05 -36.92 5.35
C ASN A 288 0.54 -35.52 5.09
N LYS A 289 1.20 -35.37 3.93
CA LYS A 289 1.88 -34.12 3.54
C LYS A 289 0.96 -32.91 3.52
N ALA A 290 -0.29 -33.08 3.08
CA ALA A 290 -1.27 -31.98 3.03
C ALA A 290 -1.59 -31.45 4.44
N LEU A 291 -1.82 -32.35 5.40
CA LEU A 291 -2.06 -31.96 6.79
C LEU A 291 -0.83 -31.26 7.40
N LEU A 292 0.37 -31.77 7.18
CA LEU A 292 1.59 -31.17 7.71
C LEU A 292 1.83 -29.77 7.12
N LYS A 293 1.62 -29.61 5.81
CA LYS A 293 1.66 -28.32 5.13
C LYS A 293 0.68 -27.33 5.77
N ALA A 294 -0.59 -27.73 5.90
CA ALA A 294 -1.62 -26.92 6.56
C ALA A 294 -1.28 -26.59 8.03
N ALA A 295 -0.63 -27.50 8.76
CA ALA A 295 -0.28 -27.30 10.16
C ALA A 295 1.01 -26.49 10.39
N GLY A 296 1.94 -26.52 9.42
CA GLY A 296 3.32 -26.05 9.55
C GLY A 296 3.56 -24.61 9.07
N HIS A 297 2.73 -24.11 8.15
CA HIS A 297 2.95 -22.82 7.49
C HIS A 297 2.22 -21.64 8.14
N MET A 298 2.44 -20.43 7.61
CA MET A 298 1.94 -19.21 8.24
C MET A 298 0.42 -19.06 8.05
N SER A 299 -0.09 -19.61 6.96
CA SER A 299 -1.49 -19.63 6.50
C SER A 299 -2.43 -20.19 7.54
N ARG A 300 -1.97 -21.15 8.36
CA ARG A 300 -2.71 -21.69 9.51
C ARG A 300 -3.26 -20.62 10.46
N TYR A 301 -2.52 -19.53 10.63
CA TYR A 301 -2.86 -18.45 11.57
C TYR A 301 -3.47 -17.24 10.87
N VAL A 302 -3.80 -17.35 9.59
CA VAL A 302 -4.40 -16.24 8.86
C VAL A 302 -5.86 -16.12 9.25
N ASP A 303 -6.23 -14.94 9.75
CA ASP A 303 -7.62 -14.59 10.00
C ASP A 303 -7.90 -13.20 9.42
N PRO A 304 -8.70 -13.09 8.35
CA PRO A 304 -9.05 -11.81 7.73
C PRO A 304 -9.77 -10.82 8.65
N ARG A 305 -10.36 -11.30 9.77
CA ARG A 305 -11.02 -10.46 10.78
C ARG A 305 -10.02 -9.83 11.75
N ALA A 306 -8.75 -10.21 11.68
CA ALA A 306 -7.73 -9.71 12.60
C ALA A 306 -7.59 -8.19 12.49
N PRO A 307 -7.64 -7.46 13.62
CA PRO A 307 -7.68 -6.00 13.61
C PRO A 307 -6.42 -5.40 12.99
N THR A 308 -6.62 -4.40 12.14
CA THR A 308 -5.53 -3.64 11.48
C THR A 308 -5.18 -2.33 12.22
N ASN A 309 -6.03 -1.92 13.16
CA ASN A 309 -5.87 -0.73 13.99
C ASN A 309 -6.07 -1.05 15.47
N ALA A 310 -5.57 -0.17 16.33
CA ALA A 310 -5.77 -0.27 17.78
C ALA A 310 -7.24 -0.03 18.13
N THR A 311 -7.67 -0.54 19.28
CA THR A 311 -9.02 -0.29 19.77
C THR A 311 -9.23 1.21 20.06
N HIS A 312 -10.49 1.66 20.02
CA HIS A 312 -10.81 3.04 20.41
C HIS A 312 -10.38 3.34 21.85
N LEU A 313 -10.53 2.38 22.76
CA LEU A 313 -10.11 2.52 24.15
C LEU A 313 -8.61 2.75 24.27
N ASP A 314 -7.79 1.96 23.56
CA ASP A 314 -6.34 2.13 23.57
C ASP A 314 -5.93 3.50 23.00
N LEU A 315 -6.62 3.96 21.95
CA LEU A 315 -6.36 5.27 21.36
C LEU A 315 -6.70 6.42 22.32
N GLU A 316 -7.73 6.29 23.15
CA GLU A 316 -8.03 7.25 24.21
C GLU A 316 -7.00 7.19 25.34
N ASN A 317 -6.57 6.00 25.76
CA ASN A 317 -5.53 5.81 26.78
C ASN A 317 -4.18 6.44 26.35
N ILE A 318 -3.86 6.44 25.06
CA ILE A 318 -2.65 7.11 24.56
C ILE A 318 -2.71 8.62 24.79
N LYS A 319 -3.89 9.25 24.75
CA LYS A 319 -4.02 10.70 24.98
C LYS A 319 -3.72 11.09 26.42
N THR A 320 -3.96 10.18 27.37
CA THR A 320 -3.72 10.37 28.80
C THR A 320 -2.38 9.79 29.25
N ASP A 321 -1.54 9.29 28.34
CA ASP A 321 -0.22 8.76 28.67
C ASP A 321 0.65 9.83 29.36
N PRO A 322 1.15 9.57 30.59
CA PRO A 322 1.87 10.58 31.36
C PRO A 322 3.12 11.11 30.67
N THR A 323 3.80 10.29 29.87
CA THR A 323 5.02 10.69 29.15
C THR A 323 4.67 11.60 27.97
N LEU A 324 3.64 11.23 27.21
CA LEU A 324 3.17 12.03 26.08
C LEU A 324 2.59 13.38 26.55
N VAL A 325 1.82 13.40 27.64
CA VAL A 325 1.26 14.63 28.22
C VAL A 325 2.38 15.58 28.64
N LYS A 326 3.40 15.11 29.39
CA LYS A 326 4.55 15.94 29.77
C LYS A 326 5.31 16.52 28.58
N LEU A 327 5.49 15.72 27.51
CA LEU A 327 6.13 16.20 26.28
C LEU A 327 5.28 17.26 25.56
N ILE A 328 3.95 17.11 25.59
CA ILE A 328 3.01 18.09 25.03
C ILE A 328 3.07 19.40 25.82
N GLU A 329 3.05 19.34 27.16
CA GLU A 329 3.15 20.51 28.03
C GLU A 329 4.47 21.26 27.82
N LEU A 330 5.59 20.53 27.70
CA LEU A 330 6.90 21.11 27.41
C LEU A 330 6.94 21.76 26.02
N ARG A 331 6.40 21.09 25.00
CA ARG A 331 6.28 21.65 23.64
C ARG A 331 5.47 22.95 23.68
N ASP A 332 4.34 22.95 24.39
CA ASP A 332 3.43 24.10 24.44
C ASP A 332 4.05 25.28 25.20
N SER A 333 4.81 25.01 26.25
CA SER A 333 5.59 26.02 26.99
C SER A 333 6.67 26.66 26.10
N LEU A 334 7.48 25.83 25.42
CA LEU A 334 8.48 26.31 24.46
C LEU A 334 7.84 27.08 23.29
N SER A 335 6.67 26.62 22.83
CA SER A 335 5.89 27.30 21.79
C SER A 335 5.46 28.70 22.22
N GLN A 336 5.14 28.91 23.50
CA GLN A 336 4.81 30.23 24.04
C GLN A 336 6.05 31.11 24.17
N GLU A 337 7.17 30.56 24.67
CA GLU A 337 8.44 31.29 24.81
C GLU A 337 8.99 31.75 23.45
N VAL A 338 8.99 30.86 22.45
CA VAL A 338 9.38 31.18 21.07
C VAL A 338 8.54 32.35 20.53
N ARG A 339 7.22 32.33 20.74
CA ARG A 339 6.34 33.43 20.29
C ARG A 339 6.60 34.73 21.07
N ARG A 340 6.95 34.68 22.35
CA ARG A 340 7.27 35.88 23.15
C ARG A 340 8.54 36.56 22.67
N GLU A 341 9.60 35.79 22.39
CA GLU A 341 10.89 36.36 21.98
C GLU A 341 10.92 36.74 20.50
N SER A 342 10.36 35.89 19.64
CA SER A 342 10.45 36.03 18.20
C SER A 342 9.20 36.62 17.54
N GLY A 343 8.12 36.85 18.29
CA GLY A 343 6.81 37.27 17.77
C GLY A 343 6.02 36.11 17.15
N SER A 344 6.65 35.31 16.28
CA SER A 344 6.07 34.09 15.71
C SER A 344 7.07 32.94 15.66
N ILE A 345 6.54 31.70 15.56
CA ILE A 345 7.37 30.49 15.37
C ILE A 345 8.12 30.54 14.05
N ARG A 346 7.50 31.08 12.99
CA ARG A 346 8.09 31.19 11.66
C ARG A 346 9.27 32.17 11.63
N ASP A 347 9.17 33.27 12.37
CA ASP A 347 10.28 34.23 12.48
C ASP A 347 11.44 33.67 13.31
N ALA A 348 11.15 32.76 14.25
CA ALA A 348 12.15 32.05 15.03
C ALA A 348 12.86 30.96 14.19
N GLU A 349 12.11 30.29 13.31
CA GLU A 349 12.63 29.34 12.31
C GLU A 349 13.60 30.02 11.35
N VAL A 350 13.19 31.15 10.74
CA VAL A 350 14.03 31.90 9.80
C VAL A 350 15.30 32.43 10.46
N ARG A 351 15.21 32.86 11.74
CA ARG A 351 16.38 33.31 12.51
C ARG A 351 17.22 32.17 13.08
N GLY A 352 16.75 30.92 13.01
CA GLY A 352 17.45 29.75 13.54
C GLY A 352 17.72 29.83 15.04
N THR A 353 16.79 30.37 15.84
CA THR A 353 17.04 30.58 17.27
C THR A 353 17.18 29.26 18.04
N LYS A 354 17.97 29.27 19.12
CA LYS A 354 18.16 28.09 19.97
C LYS A 354 16.84 27.59 20.59
N LEU A 355 15.95 28.51 20.95
CA LEU A 355 14.59 28.21 21.44
C LEU A 355 13.74 27.51 20.38
N TYR A 356 13.81 27.94 19.13
CA TYR A 356 13.12 27.25 18.03
C TYR A 356 13.65 25.82 17.83
N GLN A 357 14.97 25.61 17.89
CA GLN A 357 15.57 24.28 17.79
C GLN A 357 15.10 23.35 18.93
N MET A 358 15.04 23.87 20.16
CA MET A 358 14.49 23.14 21.32
C MET A 358 13.01 22.80 21.12
N TYR A 359 12.19 23.76 20.69
CA TYR A 359 10.77 23.53 20.36
C TYR A 359 10.62 22.41 19.32
N ARG A 360 11.37 22.49 18.21
CA ARG A 360 11.31 21.50 17.13
C ARG A 360 11.73 20.11 17.59
N THR A 361 12.77 20.01 18.41
CA THR A 361 13.23 18.75 19.00
C THR A 361 12.13 18.11 19.86
N VAL A 362 11.48 18.89 20.73
CA VAL A 362 10.39 18.39 21.58
C VAL A 362 9.15 18.05 20.75
N GLU A 363 8.81 18.84 19.74
CA GLU A 363 7.70 18.54 18.82
C GLU A 363 7.92 17.21 18.09
N ASN A 364 9.12 16.96 17.55
CA ASN A 364 9.48 15.69 16.93
C ASN A 364 9.42 14.54 17.96
N LYS A 365 9.79 14.80 19.21
CA LYS A 365 9.64 13.82 20.30
C LYS A 365 8.17 13.53 20.61
N VAL A 366 7.28 14.51 20.60
CA VAL A 366 5.83 14.31 20.76
C VAL A 366 5.29 13.44 19.62
N ARG A 367 5.63 13.76 18.36
CA ARG A 367 5.20 12.99 17.17
C ARG A 367 5.68 11.54 17.26
N SER A 368 6.98 11.32 17.47
CA SER A 368 7.57 9.97 17.53
C SER A 368 7.05 9.15 18.71
N THR A 369 6.88 9.73 19.91
CA THR A 369 6.33 9.04 21.08
C THR A 369 4.87 8.63 20.82
N ARG A 370 4.06 9.52 20.25
CA ARG A 370 2.67 9.20 19.89
C ARG A 370 2.58 8.08 18.86
N ALA A 371 3.43 8.11 17.83
CA ALA A 371 3.50 7.05 16.83
C ALA A 371 3.93 5.71 17.43
N TYR A 372 4.92 5.72 18.33
CA TYR A 372 5.38 4.54 19.07
C TYR A 372 4.27 3.94 19.95
N LEU A 373 3.54 4.77 20.71
CA LEU A 373 2.42 4.31 21.53
C LEU A 373 1.30 3.70 20.68
N ARG A 374 0.93 4.35 19.57
CA ARG A 374 -0.05 3.81 18.61
C ARG A 374 0.39 2.47 18.02
N LYS A 375 1.67 2.33 17.70
CA LYS A 375 2.27 1.07 17.24
C LYS A 375 2.09 -0.02 18.29
N MET A 376 2.44 0.26 19.54
CA MET A 376 2.35 -0.72 20.63
C MET A 376 0.91 -1.14 20.88
N ALA A 377 -0.02 -0.18 20.90
CA ALA A 377 -1.44 -0.47 20.99
C ALA A 377 -1.92 -1.36 19.83
N LYS A 378 -1.58 -1.04 18.57
CA LYS A 378 -1.93 -1.87 17.40
C LYS A 378 -1.42 -3.30 17.53
N ALA A 379 -0.16 -3.46 17.95
CA ALA A 379 0.45 -4.77 18.13
C ALA A 379 -0.22 -5.57 19.26
N ALA A 380 -0.53 -4.90 20.38
CA ALA A 380 -1.23 -5.50 21.51
C ALA A 380 -2.65 -5.94 21.14
N THR A 381 -3.46 -5.06 20.54
CA THR A 381 -4.82 -5.38 20.08
C THR A 381 -4.83 -6.59 19.15
N ARG A 382 -3.88 -6.67 18.22
CA ARG A 382 -3.77 -7.81 17.30
C ARG A 382 -3.34 -9.09 18.01
N GLN A 383 -2.36 -9.00 18.92
CA GLN A 383 -1.93 -10.15 19.70
C GLN A 383 -3.07 -10.70 20.58
N ASP A 384 -3.82 -9.81 21.23
CA ASP A 384 -4.98 -10.17 22.05
C ASP A 384 -6.07 -10.83 21.22
N PHE A 385 -6.31 -10.36 19.99
CA PHE A 385 -7.22 -11.03 19.06
C PHE A 385 -6.81 -12.50 18.83
N PHE A 386 -5.57 -12.74 18.42
CA PHE A 386 -5.12 -14.11 18.12
C PHE A 386 -4.99 -15.01 19.36
N ASN A 387 -4.71 -14.43 20.53
CA ASN A 387 -4.67 -15.17 21.79
C ASN A 387 -6.06 -15.66 22.21
N ASN A 388 -7.12 -14.93 21.87
CA ASN A 388 -8.47 -15.17 22.40
C ASN A 388 -9.47 -15.74 21.38
N ILE A 389 -9.29 -15.47 20.08
CA ILE A 389 -10.30 -15.79 19.04
C ILE A 389 -10.66 -17.28 19.02
N SER A 390 -9.68 -18.17 19.09
CA SER A 390 -9.94 -19.61 19.09
C SER A 390 -10.78 -20.05 20.30
N THR A 391 -10.48 -19.53 21.49
CA THR A 391 -11.27 -19.83 22.69
C THR A 391 -12.69 -19.28 22.60
N ILE A 392 -12.86 -18.08 22.05
CA ILE A 392 -14.18 -17.47 21.83
C ILE A 392 -15.01 -18.34 20.87
N GLU A 393 -14.43 -18.75 19.75
CA GLU A 393 -15.12 -19.57 18.75
C GLU A 393 -15.46 -20.97 19.27
N ILE A 394 -14.52 -21.66 19.93
CA ILE A 394 -14.76 -22.97 20.54
C ILE A 394 -15.92 -22.87 21.54
N ASN A 395 -15.89 -21.87 22.42
CA ASN A 395 -16.96 -21.68 23.41
C ASN A 395 -18.30 -21.28 22.76
N SER A 396 -18.28 -20.61 21.62
CA SER A 396 -19.49 -20.30 20.85
C SER A 396 -20.08 -21.57 20.24
N GLN A 397 -19.24 -22.43 19.65
CA GLN A 397 -19.66 -23.70 19.06
C GLN A 397 -20.18 -24.68 20.12
N LEU A 398 -19.55 -24.76 21.29
CA LEU A 398 -20.02 -25.62 22.39
C LEU A 398 -21.39 -25.22 22.96
N LYS A 399 -21.85 -23.98 22.72
CA LYS A 399 -23.18 -23.50 23.09
C LYS A 399 -24.24 -23.79 22.04
N ASP A 400 -23.84 -24.13 20.81
CA ASP A 400 -24.76 -24.46 19.73
C ASP A 400 -25.21 -25.92 19.87
N GLU A 401 -26.38 -26.12 20.50
CA GLU A 401 -26.98 -27.45 20.71
C GLU A 401 -27.53 -28.06 19.41
N THR A 402 -27.55 -27.31 18.30
CA THR A 402 -28.13 -27.72 17.00
C THR A 402 -27.11 -28.14 15.95
N GLY A 403 -25.81 -28.06 16.26
CA GLY A 403 -24.74 -28.45 15.34
C GLY A 403 -24.66 -29.95 15.08
N SER A 404 -24.68 -30.36 13.81
CA SER A 404 -24.35 -31.72 13.40
C SER A 404 -22.83 -31.96 13.53
N PHE A 405 -22.42 -33.15 13.98
CA PHE A 405 -20.99 -33.50 14.13
C PHE A 405 -20.21 -33.55 12.81
N LEU A 406 -20.91 -33.61 11.66
CA LEU A 406 -20.32 -33.77 10.33
C LEU A 406 -20.72 -32.67 9.34
N ASP A 407 -21.86 -32.00 9.56
CA ASP A 407 -22.28 -30.88 8.73
C ASP A 407 -21.70 -29.59 9.31
N LEU A 408 -20.56 -29.18 8.77
CA LEU A 408 -20.11 -27.80 8.87
C LEU A 408 -21.14 -26.97 8.10
N GLY A 409 -21.95 -26.17 8.80
CA GLY A 409 -22.86 -25.22 8.17
C GLY A 409 -22.13 -24.34 7.14
N PRO A 410 -22.84 -23.69 6.21
CA PRO A 410 -22.20 -22.88 5.17
C PRO A 410 -21.26 -21.83 5.78
N ASP A 411 -20.11 -21.63 5.12
CA ASP A 411 -19.14 -20.60 5.54
C ASP A 411 -19.85 -19.24 5.64
N ALA A 412 -20.04 -18.76 6.87
CA ALA A 412 -20.71 -17.49 7.14
C ALA A 412 -19.85 -16.27 6.76
N TRP A 413 -18.58 -16.50 6.40
CA TRP A 413 -17.63 -15.45 6.05
C TRP A 413 -17.53 -15.25 4.54
N ASP A 414 -18.27 -14.28 4.03
CA ASP A 414 -18.21 -13.82 2.63
C ASP A 414 -17.85 -12.32 2.57
N PRO A 415 -16.55 -11.99 2.53
CA PRO A 415 -16.12 -10.60 2.45
C PRO A 415 -16.40 -10.05 1.06
N GLN A 416 -17.44 -9.22 0.93
CA GLN A 416 -17.79 -8.56 -0.32
C GLN A 416 -16.71 -7.52 -0.71
N PRO A 417 -15.89 -7.78 -1.75
CA PRO A 417 -14.87 -6.83 -2.16
C PRO A 417 -15.52 -5.61 -2.81
N SER A 418 -15.00 -4.42 -2.48
CA SER A 418 -15.45 -3.17 -3.09
C SER A 418 -14.33 -2.54 -3.91
N TYR A 419 -14.58 -2.35 -5.20
CA TYR A 419 -13.61 -1.79 -6.14
C TYR A 419 -14.05 -0.39 -6.57
N ASN A 420 -13.14 0.59 -6.50
CA ASN A 420 -13.42 1.93 -7.01
C ASN A 420 -13.25 2.04 -8.53
N LEU A 421 -12.41 1.18 -9.13
CA LEU A 421 -12.12 1.13 -10.56
C LEU A 421 -12.78 -0.11 -11.20
N LYS A 422 -13.31 0.04 -12.42
CA LYS A 422 -13.95 -1.07 -13.15
C LYS A 422 -12.91 -2.08 -13.64
N GLU A 423 -11.75 -1.57 -14.05
CA GLU A 423 -10.56 -2.30 -14.49
C GLU A 423 -10.07 -3.23 -13.37
N ARG A 424 -10.13 -2.74 -12.13
CA ARG A 424 -9.75 -3.51 -10.94
C ARG A 424 -10.71 -4.66 -10.68
N ARG A 425 -12.02 -4.42 -10.76
CA ARG A 425 -13.04 -5.47 -10.64
C ARG A 425 -12.84 -6.54 -11.71
N LEU A 426 -12.72 -6.11 -12.97
CA LEU A 426 -12.51 -7.03 -14.09
C LEU A 426 -11.26 -7.88 -13.91
N LEU A 427 -10.15 -7.27 -13.49
CA LEU A 427 -8.91 -8.00 -13.30
C LEU A 427 -8.99 -8.99 -12.12
N ALA A 428 -9.64 -8.63 -11.02
CA ALA A 428 -9.85 -9.53 -9.89
C ALA A 428 -10.67 -10.76 -10.27
N ASP A 429 -11.74 -10.57 -11.06
CA ASP A 429 -12.58 -11.66 -11.55
C ASP A 429 -11.80 -12.60 -12.50
N LEU A 430 -10.90 -12.04 -13.32
CA LEU A 430 -10.13 -12.80 -14.30
C LEU A 430 -8.92 -13.52 -13.70
N ILE A 431 -8.11 -12.85 -12.89
CA ILE A 431 -6.80 -13.38 -12.46
C ILE A 431 -6.91 -14.59 -11.51
N CYS A 432 -8.05 -14.75 -10.85
CA CYS A 432 -8.35 -15.84 -9.93
C CYS A 432 -9.30 -16.89 -10.54
N ALA A 433 -9.68 -16.77 -11.81
CA ALA A 433 -10.56 -17.74 -12.46
C ALA A 433 -9.86 -19.09 -12.60
N ASP A 434 -10.55 -20.18 -12.22
CA ASP A 434 -10.07 -21.53 -12.47
C ASP A 434 -10.12 -21.81 -13.98
N THR A 435 -8.96 -22.13 -14.55
CA THR A 435 -8.79 -22.46 -15.97
C THR A 435 -8.43 -23.92 -16.21
N GLY A 436 -8.39 -24.76 -15.18
CA GLY A 436 -7.87 -26.14 -15.26
C GLY A 436 -8.58 -27.00 -16.30
N ASN A 437 -9.88 -26.82 -16.46
CA ASN A 437 -10.73 -27.57 -17.40
C ASN A 437 -10.88 -26.92 -18.78
N LEU A 438 -10.25 -25.77 -19.03
CA LEU A 438 -10.36 -25.06 -20.30
C LEU A 438 -9.41 -25.65 -21.36
N ASN A 439 -9.81 -25.60 -22.63
CA ASN A 439 -8.91 -25.95 -23.74
C ASN A 439 -7.82 -24.88 -23.94
N ASP A 440 -6.74 -25.25 -24.63
CA ASP A 440 -5.57 -24.39 -24.84
C ASP A 440 -5.89 -23.04 -25.50
N GLU A 441 -6.83 -23.03 -26.46
CA GLU A 441 -7.25 -21.78 -27.12
C GLU A 441 -7.94 -20.83 -26.14
N THR A 442 -8.79 -21.38 -25.26
CA THR A 442 -9.52 -20.60 -24.26
C THR A 442 -8.60 -20.13 -23.15
N LYS A 443 -7.65 -20.96 -22.70
CA LYS A 443 -6.57 -20.57 -21.77
C LYS A 443 -5.74 -19.42 -22.34
N LEU A 444 -5.36 -19.49 -23.62
CA LEU A 444 -4.62 -18.43 -24.29
C LEU A 444 -5.46 -17.13 -24.40
N LYS A 445 -6.73 -17.22 -24.77
CA LYS A 445 -7.63 -16.06 -24.80
C LYS A 445 -7.77 -15.43 -23.42
N HIS A 446 -8.01 -16.25 -22.39
CA HIS A 446 -8.12 -15.79 -21.01
C HIS A 446 -6.87 -15.05 -20.56
N ARG A 447 -5.69 -15.63 -20.79
CA ARG A 447 -4.39 -14.98 -20.56
C ARG A 447 -4.27 -13.63 -21.27
N ILE A 448 -4.59 -13.56 -22.56
CA ILE A 448 -4.56 -12.30 -23.34
C ILE A 448 -5.52 -11.25 -22.73
N TYR A 449 -6.73 -11.65 -22.35
CA TYR A 449 -7.70 -10.75 -21.73
C TYR A 449 -7.22 -10.26 -20.35
N THR A 450 -6.70 -11.14 -19.51
CA THR A 450 -6.16 -10.81 -18.19
C THR A 450 -4.98 -9.84 -18.29
N THR A 451 -4.02 -10.09 -19.20
CA THR A 451 -2.89 -9.16 -19.41
C THR A 451 -3.37 -7.79 -19.92
N ASN A 452 -4.37 -7.76 -20.82
CA ASN A 452 -4.95 -6.50 -21.29
C ASN A 452 -5.65 -5.74 -20.17
N ALA A 453 -6.45 -6.41 -19.33
CA ALA A 453 -7.08 -5.82 -18.15
C ALA A 453 -6.04 -5.26 -17.17
N MET A 454 -4.90 -5.97 -17.01
CA MET A 454 -3.78 -5.52 -16.20
C MET A 454 -3.13 -4.25 -16.76
N ILE A 455 -2.93 -4.16 -18.08
CA ILE A 455 -2.40 -2.95 -18.74
C ILE A 455 -3.37 -1.77 -18.61
N LEU A 456 -4.67 -2.00 -18.78
CA LEU A 456 -5.68 -0.97 -18.59
C LEU A 456 -5.63 -0.44 -17.15
N LEU A 457 -5.65 -1.33 -16.17
CA LEU A 457 -5.51 -0.95 -14.76
C LEU A 457 -4.21 -0.17 -14.51
N GLY A 458 -3.08 -0.60 -15.07
CA GLY A 458 -1.79 0.07 -14.88
C GLY A 458 -1.70 1.50 -15.42
N ARG A 459 -2.65 1.93 -16.25
CA ARG A 459 -2.78 3.32 -16.74
C ARG A 459 -3.66 4.18 -15.85
N GLU A 460 -4.43 3.56 -14.96
CA GLU A 460 -5.37 4.24 -14.08
C GLU A 460 -4.73 4.74 -12.78
N ARG A 461 -5.44 5.66 -12.13
CA ARG A 461 -5.10 6.17 -10.81
C ARG A 461 -6.34 6.19 -9.92
N GLU A 462 -6.27 5.46 -8.82
CA GLU A 462 -7.35 5.43 -7.85
C GLU A 462 -7.30 6.70 -6.97
N ILE A 463 -8.39 7.45 -6.92
CA ILE A 463 -8.51 8.62 -6.03
C ILE A 463 -8.98 8.12 -4.67
N ARG A 464 -8.21 8.46 -3.62
CA ARG A 464 -8.60 8.16 -2.24
C ARG A 464 -9.93 8.85 -1.92
N ARG A 465 -11.02 8.09 -1.83
CA ARG A 465 -12.26 8.60 -1.24
C ARG A 465 -11.94 8.99 0.20
N VAL A 466 -12.12 10.27 0.53
CA VAL A 466 -12.12 10.72 1.93
C VAL A 466 -13.22 9.89 2.61
N LYS A 467 -12.85 9.06 3.59
CA LYS A 467 -13.83 8.38 4.45
C LYS A 467 -14.62 9.47 5.16
N PHE A 468 -15.78 9.82 4.60
CA PHE A 468 -16.81 10.46 5.38
C PHE A 468 -17.41 9.34 6.21
N GLU A 469 -17.10 9.33 7.52
CA GLU A 469 -17.94 8.62 8.47
C GLU A 469 -19.33 9.22 8.36
N VAL A 470 -20.19 8.58 7.55
CA VAL A 470 -21.61 8.85 7.58
C VAL A 470 -22.09 8.26 8.90
N LYS A 471 -22.07 9.06 9.95
CA LYS A 471 -22.95 8.81 11.09
C LYS A 471 -24.36 8.88 10.53
N ALA A 472 -25.04 7.73 10.48
CA ALA A 472 -26.46 7.69 10.23
C ALA A 472 -27.14 8.57 11.28
N GLN A 473 -27.59 9.76 10.87
CA GLN A 473 -28.45 10.63 11.66
C GLN A 473 -29.67 10.91 10.79
N THR A 474 -30.78 10.34 11.23
CA THR A 474 -32.19 10.71 11.07
C THR A 474 -32.51 11.87 10.11
N ASP A 475 -33.44 11.59 9.18
CA ASP A 475 -33.96 12.39 8.06
C ASP A 475 -34.69 13.72 8.40
N GLU A 476 -34.16 14.56 9.28
CA GLU A 476 -34.64 15.95 9.40
C GLU A 476 -33.49 16.96 9.19
N PHE A 477 -33.57 17.73 8.11
CA PHE A 477 -32.65 18.84 7.86
C PHE A 477 -32.80 19.89 8.98
N PRO A 478 -31.71 20.27 9.69
CA PRO A 478 -31.82 21.20 10.80
C PRO A 478 -32.42 22.54 10.38
N ARG A 479 -33.31 23.10 11.20
CA ARG A 479 -34.03 24.35 10.90
C ARG A 479 -33.15 25.61 11.05
N SER A 480 -31.94 25.47 11.59
CA SER A 480 -31.00 26.57 11.83
C SER A 480 -29.55 26.11 11.65
N CYS A 481 -28.68 27.03 11.24
CA CYS A 481 -27.24 26.83 11.07
C CYS A 481 -26.49 27.18 12.37
N ASP A 482 -25.64 26.28 12.86
CA ASP A 482 -24.81 26.52 14.05
C ASP A 482 -23.59 27.41 13.73
N THR A 483 -23.06 28.14 14.72
CA THR A 483 -21.90 29.06 14.53
C THR A 483 -20.60 28.39 14.09
N ASP A 484 -20.48 27.07 14.28
CA ASP A 484 -19.35 26.24 13.84
C ASP A 484 -19.58 25.61 12.46
N GLN A 485 -20.68 25.92 11.78
CA GLN A 485 -20.98 25.55 10.40
C GLN A 485 -20.84 26.75 9.46
N CYS A 486 -20.62 26.52 8.18
CA CYS A 486 -20.59 27.59 7.18
C CYS A 486 -22.01 27.93 6.72
N PHE A 487 -22.47 29.16 6.98
CA PHE A 487 -23.84 29.60 6.64
C PHE A 487 -24.20 29.44 5.16
N ILE A 488 -23.26 29.75 4.26
CA ILE A 488 -23.52 29.65 2.81
C ILE A 488 -23.58 28.19 2.35
N CYS A 489 -22.65 27.35 2.81
CA CYS A 489 -22.71 25.92 2.52
C CYS A 489 -23.98 25.28 3.08
N PHE A 490 -24.45 25.68 4.25
CA PHE A 490 -25.62 25.09 4.90
C PHE A 490 -26.89 25.24 4.06
N TRP A 491 -27.12 26.43 3.51
CA TRP A 491 -28.30 26.76 2.69
C TRP A 491 -28.10 26.55 1.18
N ASP A 492 -26.98 25.95 0.76
CA ASP A 492 -26.74 25.61 -0.64
C ASP A 492 -27.47 24.30 -1.00
N GLU A 493 -28.64 24.43 -1.63
CA GLU A 493 -29.47 23.30 -2.04
C GLU A 493 -28.84 22.45 -3.15
N CYS A 494 -27.85 23.00 -3.87
CA CYS A 494 -27.12 22.29 -4.92
C CYS A 494 -25.91 21.51 -4.34
N ALA A 495 -25.54 21.74 -3.08
CA ALA A 495 -24.45 21.05 -2.41
C ALA A 495 -24.91 19.73 -1.75
N PRO A 496 -24.05 18.69 -1.69
CA PRO A 496 -24.37 17.45 -1.00
C PRO A 496 -24.56 17.66 0.51
N MET A 497 -25.42 16.85 1.15
CA MET A 497 -25.74 16.94 2.59
C MET A 497 -24.49 16.93 3.49
N SER A 498 -23.44 16.21 3.10
CA SER A 498 -22.15 16.17 3.81
C SER A 498 -21.40 17.51 3.83
N GLN A 499 -21.58 18.34 2.80
CA GLN A 499 -21.02 19.68 2.72
C GLN A 499 -21.90 20.68 3.47
N ARG A 500 -23.23 20.56 3.35
CA ARG A 500 -24.21 21.44 4.01
C ARG A 500 -24.16 21.34 5.53
N LEU A 501 -24.05 20.12 6.06
CA LEU A 501 -24.04 19.87 7.51
C LEU A 501 -22.63 19.82 8.12
N LYS A 502 -21.60 20.19 7.36
CA LYS A 502 -20.20 20.13 7.83
C LYS A 502 -19.97 21.04 9.02
N LYS A 503 -19.63 20.46 10.18
CA LYS A 503 -19.15 21.17 11.35
C LYS A 503 -17.63 21.34 11.31
N PHE A 504 -17.16 22.56 11.53
CA PHE A 504 -15.75 22.86 11.70
C PHE A 504 -15.35 22.69 13.16
N CYS A 505 -14.07 22.43 13.43
CA CYS A 505 -13.59 22.24 14.81
C CYS A 505 -13.65 23.52 15.66
N SER A 506 -13.95 24.68 15.06
CA SER A 506 -14.24 25.92 15.77
C SER A 506 -15.02 26.91 14.88
N PRO A 507 -15.78 27.85 15.46
CA PRO A 507 -16.41 28.96 14.74
C PRO A 507 -15.41 29.78 13.91
N TYR A 508 -14.17 29.92 14.41
CA TYR A 508 -13.09 30.60 13.70
C TYR A 508 -12.78 29.93 12.35
N ARG A 509 -12.68 28.60 12.29
CA ARG A 509 -12.42 27.89 11.03
C ARG A 509 -13.61 27.91 10.08
N ALA A 510 -14.84 27.88 10.61
CA ALA A 510 -16.04 28.07 9.81
C ALA A 510 -16.07 29.46 9.14
N ARG A 511 -15.68 30.49 9.89
CA ARG A 511 -15.52 31.86 9.39
C ARG A 511 -14.43 31.98 8.33
N ASP A 512 -13.24 31.44 8.58
CA ASP A 512 -12.14 31.47 7.60
C ASP A 512 -12.53 30.76 6.30
N HIS A 513 -13.27 29.66 6.39
CA HIS A 513 -13.83 28.99 5.21
C HIS A 513 -14.87 29.86 4.48
N LEU A 514 -15.81 30.47 5.22
CA LEU A 514 -16.81 31.37 4.65
C LEU A 514 -16.16 32.54 3.89
N ILE A 515 -15.16 33.18 4.48
CA ILE A 515 -14.44 34.30 3.87
C ILE A 515 -13.62 33.84 2.67
N SER A 516 -12.81 32.79 2.83
CA SER A 516 -11.86 32.36 1.79
C SER A 516 -12.50 31.67 0.59
N ARG A 517 -13.69 31.08 0.74
CA ARG A 517 -14.36 30.32 -0.33
C ARG A 517 -15.57 31.02 -0.92
N HIS A 518 -16.40 31.66 -0.12
CA HIS A 518 -17.66 32.24 -0.60
C HIS A 518 -17.64 33.76 -0.72
N LEU A 519 -16.84 34.44 0.10
CA LEU A 519 -16.73 35.90 0.07
C LEU A 519 -15.43 36.36 -0.61
N LYS A 520 -14.73 35.44 -1.30
CA LYS A 520 -13.53 35.75 -2.08
C LYS A 520 -13.93 36.56 -3.31
N GLY A 521 -13.53 37.84 -3.36
CA GLY A 521 -13.92 38.77 -4.43
C GLY A 521 -15.17 39.61 -4.14
N LEU A 522 -15.64 39.62 -2.89
CA LEU A 522 -16.73 40.50 -2.46
C LEU A 522 -16.35 41.97 -2.68
N GLY A 523 -17.15 42.67 -3.50
CA GLY A 523 -16.87 44.03 -3.98
C GLY A 523 -16.87 44.12 -5.52
N GLU A 524 -16.32 43.11 -6.19
CA GLU A 524 -16.43 42.92 -7.65
C GLU A 524 -17.65 42.06 -8.01
N LEU A 525 -17.98 41.10 -7.13
CA LEU A 525 -19.15 40.24 -7.24
C LEU A 525 -20.06 40.43 -6.01
N ALA A 526 -21.36 40.42 -6.26
CA ALA A 526 -22.37 40.51 -5.22
C ALA A 526 -22.67 39.12 -4.64
N VAL A 527 -22.84 39.03 -3.32
CA VAL A 527 -23.26 37.79 -2.63
C VAL A 527 -24.73 37.89 -2.26
N ILE A 528 -25.50 36.86 -2.63
CA ILE A 528 -26.92 36.73 -2.30
C ILE A 528 -27.05 35.87 -1.06
N CYS A 529 -27.92 36.25 -0.11
CA CYS A 529 -28.20 35.40 1.04
C CYS A 529 -28.88 34.09 0.59
N PRO A 530 -28.30 32.91 0.89
CA PRO A 530 -28.80 31.64 0.38
C PRO A 530 -30.02 31.11 1.12
N GLU A 531 -30.40 31.65 2.29
CA GLU A 531 -31.58 31.19 3.02
C GLU A 531 -32.87 31.50 2.23
N PRO A 532 -33.81 30.54 2.08
CA PRO A 532 -35.00 30.68 1.24
C PRO A 532 -35.78 32.00 1.45
N ARG A 533 -36.01 32.39 2.71
CA ARG A 533 -36.75 33.63 3.06
C ARG A 533 -36.08 34.93 2.60
N CYS A 534 -34.76 34.92 2.46
CA CYS A 534 -33.97 36.08 2.02
C CYS A 534 -33.61 36.00 0.53
N ARG A 535 -33.48 34.79 -0.02
CA ARG A 535 -33.34 34.51 -1.44
C ARG A 535 -34.55 35.02 -2.23
N ASP A 536 -35.77 34.75 -1.74
CA ASP A 536 -37.02 35.21 -2.37
C ASP A 536 -37.14 36.74 -2.39
N LYS A 537 -36.51 37.41 -1.42
CA LYS A 537 -36.45 38.88 -1.31
C LYS A 537 -35.25 39.50 -2.05
N LYS A 538 -34.46 38.68 -2.76
CA LYS A 538 -33.24 39.07 -3.49
C LYS A 538 -32.26 39.90 -2.66
N ALA A 539 -32.08 39.54 -1.37
CA ALA A 539 -31.15 40.22 -0.48
C ALA A 539 -29.71 40.03 -0.97
N THR A 540 -29.14 41.10 -1.54
CA THR A 540 -27.85 41.10 -2.25
C THR A 540 -26.89 42.07 -1.57
N PHE A 541 -25.64 41.65 -1.37
CA PHE A 541 -24.65 42.39 -0.60
C PHE A 541 -23.34 42.53 -1.39
N HIS A 542 -22.82 43.75 -1.42
CA HIS A 542 -21.54 44.08 -2.06
C HIS A 542 -20.42 44.33 -1.04
N GLU A 543 -20.78 44.50 0.24
CA GLU A 543 -19.83 44.80 1.31
C GLU A 543 -19.92 43.75 2.43
N LEU A 544 -18.76 43.40 2.97
CA LEU A 544 -18.64 42.38 4.02
C LEU A 544 -19.40 42.76 5.28
N GLN A 545 -19.31 44.02 5.70
CA GLN A 545 -19.97 44.51 6.91
C GLN A 545 -21.50 44.48 6.79
N ALA A 546 -22.04 44.82 5.62
CA ALA A 546 -23.48 44.77 5.36
C ALA A 546 -24.00 43.31 5.40
N PHE A 547 -23.25 42.37 4.82
CA PHE A 547 -23.60 40.95 4.88
C PHE A 547 -23.51 40.39 6.31
N GLN A 548 -22.48 40.76 7.07
CA GLN A 548 -22.32 40.37 8.47
C GLN A 548 -23.48 40.88 9.35
N ALA A 549 -23.83 42.16 9.22
CA ALA A 549 -24.94 42.76 9.96
C ALA A 549 -26.29 42.08 9.62
N HIS A 550 -26.47 41.67 8.36
CA HIS A 550 -27.64 40.92 7.93
C HIS A 550 -27.70 39.52 8.58
N LEU A 551 -26.60 38.76 8.55
CA LEU A 551 -26.54 37.44 9.18
C LEU A 551 -26.80 37.49 10.69
N ALA A 552 -26.22 38.47 11.38
CA ALA A 552 -26.43 38.65 12.81
C ALA A 552 -27.88 39.07 13.15
N ARG A 553 -28.48 40.00 12.38
CA ARG A 553 -29.78 40.59 12.69
C ARG A 553 -30.97 39.74 12.22
N VAL A 554 -30.85 39.08 11.07
CA VAL A 554 -31.97 38.36 10.43
C VAL A 554 -31.92 36.86 10.72
N HIS A 555 -30.72 36.30 10.87
CA HIS A 555 -30.52 34.85 11.00
C HIS A 555 -29.95 34.43 12.36
N SER A 556 -29.75 35.38 13.29
CA SER A 556 -29.11 35.15 14.59
C SER A 556 -27.77 34.39 14.46
N TYR A 557 -27.08 34.54 13.33
CA TYR A 557 -25.84 33.86 13.01
C TYR A 557 -24.68 34.84 13.19
N ASP A 558 -23.97 34.70 14.31
CA ASP A 558 -22.86 35.57 14.68
C ASP A 558 -21.58 34.76 14.88
N ASN A 559 -20.91 34.45 13.77
CA ASN A 559 -19.57 33.85 13.77
C ASN A 559 -18.45 34.89 13.57
N PHE A 560 -18.81 36.18 13.57
CA PHE A 560 -17.89 37.29 13.27
C PHE A 560 -17.47 38.07 14.52
N ASN A 561 -18.20 37.97 15.63
CA ASN A 561 -17.79 38.61 16.86
C ASN A 561 -16.50 38.00 17.45
N ARG A 562 -15.55 38.88 17.77
CA ARG A 562 -14.33 38.52 18.51
C ARG A 562 -14.72 38.00 19.90
N TYR A 563 -13.96 37.03 20.41
CA TYR A 563 -13.92 36.64 21.81
C TYR A 563 -14.10 37.86 22.73
N LYS A 564 -15.24 38.00 23.40
CA LYS A 564 -15.36 38.77 24.64
C LYS A 564 -14.89 37.86 25.77
N GLY A 565 -13.58 37.70 25.86
CA GLY A 565 -12.91 37.07 26.99
C GLY A 565 -11.88 38.04 27.53
N LEU A 566 -12.34 39.09 28.19
CA LEU A 566 -11.69 39.98 29.19
C LEU A 566 -12.45 41.31 29.24
N GLY A 567 -13.06 41.62 30.38
CA GLY A 567 -13.56 42.95 30.72
C GLY A 567 -15.04 43.04 31.11
N ASN A 568 -15.38 42.58 32.32
CA ASN A 568 -15.98 43.44 33.36
C ASN A 568 -16.18 42.64 34.66
N MET A 569 -15.46 43.09 35.70
CA MET A 569 -15.36 42.63 37.09
C MET A 569 -14.69 41.29 37.36
#